data_AF-A0A2J6J078-F1
#
_entry.id   AF-A0A2J6J078-F1
#
_cell.length_a   1.000
_cell.length_b   1.000
_cell.length_c   1.000
_cell.angle_alpha   90.00
_cell.angle_beta   90.00
_cell.angle_gamma   90.00
#
_symmetry.space_group_name_H-M   'P 1'
#
loop_
_entity.id
_entity.type
_entity.pdbx_description
1 polymer ?
#
loop_
_entity_poly.entity_id
_entity_poly.type
_entity_poly.pdbx_seq_one_letter_code
_entity_poly.pdbx_strand_id
1 'polypeptide(L)'
;MELLVAFFILVALLVIIVPTYFNYLDKAKLTLARNTVDSIGKALDSYKHQRASYPATIDFTTGKTDSGMTVFTSSLLEQIDAELSSIESYTGSATDYTLTVRATDEDRTVITLTPKAVIY
;
A
#
# COMPACT_ATOMS: atom_id res chain seq x y z
N MET A 1 -41.45 28.38 9.24
CA MET A 1 -41.48 27.04 8.62
C MET A 1 -40.25 26.81 7.73
N GLU A 2 -39.63 27.87 7.22
CA GLU A 2 -38.47 27.79 6.32
C GLU A 2 -37.25 27.09 6.93
N LEU A 3 -36.96 27.29 8.22
CA LEU A 3 -35.79 26.68 8.86
C LEU A 3 -35.89 25.15 8.94
N LEU A 4 -37.09 24.63 9.17
CA LEU A 4 -37.34 23.20 9.29
C LEU A 4 -37.25 22.52 7.92
N VAL A 5 -37.77 23.17 6.87
CA VAL A 5 -37.61 22.72 5.48
C VAL A 5 -36.14 22.73 5.07
N ALA A 6 -35.40 23.79 5.39
CA ALA A 6 -33.96 23.87 5.11
C ALA A 6 -33.18 22.75 5.84
N PHE A 7 -33.53 22.45 7.08
CA PHE A 7 -32.93 21.36 7.84
C PHE A 7 -33.23 19.98 7.21
N PHE A 8 -34.46 19.72 6.79
CA PHE A 8 -34.81 18.47 6.10
C PHE A 8 -34.03 18.29 4.79
N ILE A 9 -33.87 19.37 4.02
CA ILE A 9 -33.07 19.36 2.79
C ILE A 9 -31.61 19.04 3.11
N LEU A 10 -31.03 19.67 4.16
CA LEU A 10 -29.65 19.41 4.59
C LEU A 10 -29.43 17.95 5.01
N VAL A 11 -30.33 17.41 5.83
CA VAL A 11 -30.23 16.00 6.27
C VAL A 11 -30.34 15.04 5.08
N ALA A 12 -31.28 15.29 4.15
CA ALA A 12 -31.43 14.47 2.95
C ALA A 12 -30.17 14.50 2.07
N LEU A 13 -29.53 15.66 1.93
CA LEU A 13 -28.26 15.81 1.22
C LEU A 13 -27.12 15.03 1.90
N LEU A 14 -27.00 15.14 3.23
CA LEU A 14 -25.94 14.44 3.97
C LEU A 14 -26.05 12.91 3.84
N VAL A 15 -27.27 12.36 3.86
CA VAL A 15 -27.49 10.91 3.68
C VAL A 15 -26.94 10.40 2.34
N ILE A 16 -26.97 11.22 1.29
CA ILE A 16 -26.47 10.85 -0.04
C ILE A 16 -24.94 11.06 -0.13
N ILE A 17 -24.45 12.18 0.40
CA ILE A 17 -23.05 12.59 0.25
C ILE A 17 -22.11 11.70 1.08
N VAL A 18 -22.48 11.39 2.31
CA VAL A 18 -21.63 10.65 3.26
C VAL A 18 -21.16 9.29 2.73
N PRO A 19 -22.03 8.35 2.29
CA PRO A 19 -21.57 7.06 1.78
C PRO A 19 -20.72 7.21 0.51
N THR A 20 -21.07 8.16 -0.36
CA THR A 20 -20.32 8.44 -1.57
C THR A 20 -18.90 8.92 -1.24
N TYR A 21 -18.77 9.82 -0.25
CA TYR A 21 -17.47 10.32 0.21
C TYR A 21 -16.59 9.19 0.79
N PHE A 22 -17.14 8.33 1.63
CA PHE A 22 -16.40 7.19 2.18
C PHE A 22 -15.93 6.22 1.09
N ASN A 23 -16.75 5.94 0.07
CA ASN A 23 -16.35 5.14 -1.08
C ASN A 23 -15.18 5.76 -1.87
N TYR A 24 -15.12 7.09 -1.98
CA TYR A 24 -13.99 7.76 -2.63
C TYR A 24 -12.72 7.70 -1.80
N LEU A 25 -12.84 7.90 -0.48
CA LEU A 25 -11.70 7.74 0.43
C LEU A 25 -11.14 6.33 0.37
N ASP A 26 -12.01 5.32 0.30
CA ASP A 26 -11.58 3.93 0.24
C ASP A 26 -10.80 3.61 -1.03
N LYS A 27 -11.30 4.04 -2.19
CA LYS A 27 -10.59 3.95 -3.48
C LYS A 27 -9.25 4.68 -3.46
N ALA A 28 -9.17 5.82 -2.75
CA ALA A 28 -7.93 6.56 -2.61
C ALA A 28 -6.90 5.77 -1.80
N LYS A 29 -7.29 5.13 -0.69
CA LYS A 29 -6.41 4.24 0.09
C LYS A 29 -5.87 3.09 -0.75
N LEU A 30 -6.73 2.42 -1.53
CA LEU A 30 -6.29 1.37 -2.44
C LEU A 30 -5.29 1.89 -3.48
N THR A 31 -5.53 3.09 -4.02
CA THR A 31 -4.61 3.71 -5.00
C THR A 31 -3.25 4.02 -4.38
N LEU A 32 -3.23 4.56 -3.16
CA LEU A 32 -2.01 4.81 -2.40
C LEU A 32 -1.24 3.51 -2.14
N ALA A 33 -1.91 2.50 -1.60
CA ALA A 33 -1.31 1.18 -1.37
C ALA A 33 -0.66 0.60 -2.64
N ARG A 34 -1.32 0.73 -3.79
CA ARG A 34 -0.76 0.31 -5.09
C ARG A 34 0.51 1.08 -5.46
N ASN A 35 0.53 2.39 -5.27
CA ASN A 35 1.71 3.23 -5.53
C ASN A 35 2.86 2.91 -4.57
N THR A 36 2.57 2.63 -3.30
CA THR A 36 3.57 2.18 -2.34
C THR A 36 4.14 0.83 -2.72
N VAL A 37 3.31 -0.15 -3.11
CA VAL A 37 3.79 -1.45 -3.61
C VAL A 37 4.66 -1.30 -4.87
N ASP A 38 4.28 -0.43 -5.81
CA ASP A 38 5.12 -0.11 -6.98
C ASP A 38 6.47 0.50 -6.57
N SER A 39 6.47 1.37 -5.55
CA SER A 39 7.69 1.97 -5.01
C SER A 39 8.58 0.93 -4.31
N ILE A 40 8.00 -0.05 -3.62
CA ILE A 40 8.73 -1.22 -3.09
C ILE A 40 9.40 -1.98 -4.24
N GLY A 41 8.66 -2.25 -5.33
CA GLY A 41 9.21 -2.94 -6.50
C GLY A 41 10.43 -2.23 -7.07
N LYS A 42 10.36 -0.91 -7.25
CA LYS A 42 11.49 -0.09 -7.71
C LYS A 42 12.68 -0.13 -6.75
N ALA A 43 12.44 -0.13 -5.44
CA ALA A 43 13.51 -0.25 -4.46
C ALA A 43 14.20 -1.63 -4.53
N LEU A 44 13.44 -2.71 -4.71
CA LEU A 44 13.96 -4.06 -4.92
C LEU A 44 14.77 -4.18 -6.21
N ASP A 45 14.30 -3.57 -7.30
CA ASP A 45 15.04 -3.54 -8.56
C ASP A 45 16.34 -2.74 -8.45
N SER A 46 16.33 -1.61 -7.75
CA SER A 46 17.54 -0.84 -7.44
C SER A 46 18.53 -1.64 -6.61
N TYR A 47 18.06 -2.36 -5.59
CA TYR A 47 18.89 -3.25 -4.80
C TYR A 47 19.53 -4.34 -5.66
N LYS A 48 18.74 -5.01 -6.51
CA LYS A 48 19.24 -6.02 -7.43
C LYS A 48 20.25 -5.45 -8.42
N HIS A 49 20.03 -4.25 -8.94
CA HIS A 49 20.99 -3.60 -9.83
C HIS A 49 22.36 -3.40 -9.16
N GLN A 50 22.37 -3.07 -7.86
CA GLN A 50 23.60 -2.85 -7.10
C GLN A 50 24.26 -4.15 -6.60
N ARG A 51 23.48 -5.22 -6.41
CA ARG A 51 23.92 -6.46 -5.73
C ARG A 51 23.86 -7.71 -6.60
N ALA A 52 23.40 -7.59 -7.83
CA ALA A 52 23.13 -8.67 -8.79
C ALA A 52 22.05 -9.69 -8.34
N SER A 53 21.41 -9.50 -7.18
CA SER A 53 20.37 -10.38 -6.65
C SER A 53 19.32 -9.60 -5.87
N TYR A 54 18.06 -10.05 -5.87
CA TYR A 54 17.08 -9.57 -4.88
C TYR A 54 17.47 -10.06 -3.47
N PRO A 55 17.06 -9.34 -2.41
CA PRO A 55 17.35 -9.77 -1.05
C PRO A 55 16.56 -11.05 -0.72
N ALA A 56 17.19 -12.03 -0.07
CA ALA A 56 16.51 -13.27 0.33
C ALA A 56 15.48 -13.02 1.45
N THR A 57 15.79 -12.07 2.34
CA THR A 57 15.00 -11.67 3.49
C THR A 57 15.00 -10.15 3.63
N ILE A 58 13.92 -9.60 4.16
CA ILE A 58 13.77 -8.17 4.44
C ILE A 58 13.00 -8.03 5.75
N ASP A 59 13.54 -7.24 6.66
CA ASP A 59 12.79 -6.68 7.77
C ASP A 59 12.09 -5.40 7.31
N PHE A 60 10.76 -5.47 7.16
CA PHE A 60 9.93 -4.35 6.73
C PHE A 60 9.78 -3.25 7.79
N THR A 61 10.28 -3.46 9.02
CA THR A 61 10.33 -2.44 10.07
C THR A 61 11.56 -1.56 9.93
N THR A 62 12.71 -2.18 9.64
CA THR A 62 13.99 -1.47 9.53
C THR A 62 14.40 -1.18 8.09
N GLY A 63 13.73 -1.81 7.12
CA GLY A 63 14.05 -1.73 5.70
C GLY A 63 15.37 -2.40 5.33
N LYS A 64 15.83 -3.36 6.14
CA LYS A 64 17.14 -4.00 5.99
C LYS A 64 17.03 -5.51 5.80
N THR A 65 18.04 -6.08 5.16
CA THR A 65 18.25 -7.55 5.13
C THR A 65 18.88 -8.03 6.44
N ASP A 66 18.91 -9.35 6.65
CA ASP A 66 19.58 -9.96 7.82
C ASP A 66 21.09 -9.63 7.89
N SER A 67 21.71 -9.33 6.75
CA SER A 67 23.12 -8.90 6.68
C SER A 67 23.31 -7.41 7.00
N GLY A 68 22.26 -6.70 7.42
CA GLY A 68 22.29 -5.27 7.76
C GLY A 68 22.25 -4.31 6.57
N MET A 69 22.14 -4.84 5.34
CA MET A 69 22.07 -4.03 4.13
C MET A 69 20.72 -3.35 3.98
N THR A 70 20.72 -2.05 3.69
CA THR A 70 19.51 -1.26 3.43
C THR A 70 18.90 -1.61 2.07
N VAL A 71 17.59 -1.89 2.08
CA VAL A 71 16.74 -2.10 0.90
C VAL A 71 15.78 -0.92 0.73
N PHE A 72 15.20 -0.41 1.82
CA PHE A 72 14.23 0.68 1.80
C PHE A 72 14.75 1.94 2.49
N THR A 73 14.35 3.10 1.97
CA THR A 73 14.58 4.39 2.63
C THR A 73 13.58 4.60 3.77
N SER A 74 13.90 5.46 4.73
CA SER A 74 12.97 5.80 5.82
C SER A 74 11.63 6.34 5.29
N SER A 75 11.65 7.14 4.23
CA SER A 75 10.43 7.66 3.60
C SER A 75 9.55 6.57 2.98
N LEU A 76 10.15 5.49 2.48
CA LEU A 76 9.40 4.36 1.95
C LEU A 76 8.83 3.51 3.10
N LEU A 77 9.56 3.37 4.21
CA LEU A 77 9.06 2.69 5.40
C LEU A 77 7.86 3.42 6.01
N GLU A 78 7.88 4.75 6.07
CA GLU A 78 6.74 5.57 6.52
C GLU A 78 5.51 5.37 5.61
N GLN A 79 5.71 5.31 4.30
CA GLN A 79 4.62 5.02 3.36
C GLN A 79 4.07 3.60 3.52
N ILE A 80 4.96 2.61 3.71
CA ILE A 80 4.56 1.23 3.97
C ILE A 80 3.66 1.15 5.22
N ASP A 81 4.07 1.80 6.32
CA ASP A 81 3.32 1.80 7.58
C ASP A 81 1.98 2.56 7.45
N ALA A 82 1.96 3.66 6.71
CA ALA A 82 0.76 4.48 6.55
C ALA A 82 -0.27 3.88 5.58
N GLU A 83 0.19 3.21 4.51
CA GLU A 83 -0.66 2.86 3.37
C GLU A 83 -0.97 1.37 3.26
N LEU A 84 -0.17 0.51 3.90
CA LEU A 84 -0.39 -0.94 3.93
C LEU A 84 -0.86 -1.39 5.31
N SER A 85 -1.88 -2.25 5.34
CA SER A 85 -2.41 -2.81 6.58
C SER A 85 -1.50 -3.88 7.16
N SER A 86 -0.85 -4.67 6.31
CA SER A 86 0.05 -5.75 6.72
C SER A 86 0.93 -6.21 5.57
N ILE A 87 2.10 -6.72 5.92
CA ILE A 87 2.95 -7.53 5.05
C ILE A 87 2.64 -9.00 5.36
N GLU A 88 2.08 -9.73 4.40
CA GLU A 88 1.67 -11.13 4.61
C GLU A 88 2.84 -12.09 4.40
N SER A 89 3.63 -11.86 3.35
CA SER A 89 4.77 -12.72 3.03
C SER A 89 5.75 -12.02 2.10
N TYR A 90 7.04 -12.28 2.28
CA TYR A 90 8.08 -11.96 1.31
C TYR A 90 8.94 -13.19 1.06
N THR A 91 9.19 -13.50 -0.20
CA THR A 91 10.15 -14.52 -0.64
C THR A 91 11.00 -13.95 -1.75
N GLY A 92 12.33 -14.02 -1.59
CA GLY A 92 13.27 -13.47 -2.56
C GLY A 92 14.34 -14.49 -2.98
N SER A 93 14.81 -14.36 -4.21
CA SER A 93 15.88 -15.17 -4.81
C SER A 93 16.77 -14.30 -5.68
N ALA A 94 17.84 -14.86 -6.27
CA ALA A 94 18.73 -14.08 -7.13
C ALA A 94 18.01 -13.40 -8.30
N THR A 95 17.02 -14.08 -8.90
CA THR A 95 16.37 -13.61 -10.13
C THR A 95 14.93 -13.16 -9.95
N ASP A 96 14.27 -13.61 -8.89
CA ASP A 96 12.82 -13.46 -8.69
C ASP A 96 12.48 -13.11 -7.24
N TYR A 97 11.30 -12.54 -7.03
CA TYR A 97 10.72 -12.34 -5.71
C TYR A 97 9.19 -12.38 -5.75
N THR A 98 8.57 -12.63 -4.61
CA THR A 98 7.12 -12.52 -4.42
C THR A 98 6.86 -11.85 -3.08
N LEU A 99 6.16 -10.72 -3.13
CA LEU A 99 5.69 -9.96 -1.97
C LEU A 99 4.16 -9.95 -1.97
N THR A 100 3.55 -10.35 -0.87
CA THR A 100 2.10 -10.27 -0.66
C THR A 100 1.82 -9.34 0.49
N VAL A 101 0.95 -8.36 0.27
CA VAL A 101 0.57 -7.34 1.26
C VAL A 101 -0.94 -7.15 1.27
N ARG A 102 -1.45 -6.49 2.30
CA ARG A 102 -2.83 -5.99 2.36
C ARG A 102 -2.85 -4.48 2.35
N ALA A 103 -3.72 -3.90 1.55
CA ALA A 103 -4.01 -2.48 1.57
C ALA A 103 -4.85 -2.09 2.81
N THR A 104 -4.87 -0.78 3.12
CA THR A 104 -5.63 -0.18 4.24
C THR A 104 -7.07 0.18 3.88
N ASP A 105 -7.51 -0.17 2.68
CA ASP A 105 -8.91 -0.09 2.24
C ASP A 105 -9.82 -0.98 3.11
N GLU A 106 -11.11 -0.71 3.04
CA GLU A 106 -12.16 -1.39 3.81
C GLU A 106 -12.16 -2.90 3.56
N ASP A 107 -11.95 -3.30 2.31
CA ASP A 107 -11.90 -4.71 1.89
C ASP A 107 -10.56 -5.40 2.22
N ARG A 108 -9.56 -4.64 2.70
CA ARG A 108 -8.18 -5.10 2.94
C ARG A 108 -7.62 -5.87 1.73
N THR A 109 -7.74 -5.24 0.57
CA THR A 109 -7.40 -5.83 -0.72
C THR A 109 -6.00 -6.42 -0.69
N VAL A 110 -5.86 -7.67 -1.15
CA VAL A 110 -4.57 -8.36 -1.24
C VAL A 110 -3.87 -7.89 -2.51
N ILE A 111 -2.60 -7.49 -2.38
CA ILE A 111 -1.76 -7.10 -3.50
C ILE A 111 -0.54 -8.01 -3.53
N THR A 112 -0.31 -8.66 -4.66
CA THR A 112 0.88 -9.48 -4.90
C THR A 112 1.80 -8.81 -5.90
N LEU A 113 3.03 -8.55 -5.49
CA LEU A 113 4.08 -7.96 -6.31
C LEU A 113 5.12 -9.02 -6.68
N THR A 114 5.45 -9.04 -7.97
CA THR A 114 6.54 -9.82 -8.56
C THR A 114 7.39 -8.89 -9.44
N PRO A 115 8.62 -9.27 -9.84
CA PRO A 115 9.42 -8.49 -10.79
C PRO A 115 8.73 -8.19 -12.12
N LYS A 116 7.74 -8.99 -12.50
CA LYS A 116 7.08 -8.91 -13.82
C LYS A 116 5.78 -8.13 -13.77
N ALA A 117 5.07 -8.17 -12.65
CA ALA A 117 3.73 -7.65 -12.54
C ALA A 117 3.33 -7.40 -11.08
N VAL A 118 2.39 -6.45 -10.92
CA VAL A 118 1.57 -6.29 -9.73
C VAL A 118 0.21 -6.92 -10.02
N ILE A 119 -0.25 -7.80 -9.13
CA ILE A 119 -1.52 -8.52 -9.23
C ILE A 119 -2.39 -8.08 -8.05
N TYR A 120 -3.67 -7.80 -8.32
CA TYR A 120 -4.69 -7.39 -7.36
C TYR A 120 -5.88 -8.34 -7.44
#